data_AF-A0A0F2LK21-F1
#
_entry.id   AF-A0A0F2LK21-F1
#
_cell.length_a   1.000
_cell.length_b   1.000
_cell.length_c   1.000
_cell.angle_alpha   90.00
_cell.angle_beta   90.00
_cell.angle_gamma   90.00
#
_symmetry.space_group_name_H-M   'P 1'
#
loop_
_entity.id
_entity.type
_entity.pdbx_description
1 polymer ?
#
loop_
_entity_poly.entity_id
_entity_poly.type
_entity_poly.pdbx_seq_one_letter_code
_entity_poly.pdbx_strand_id
1 'polypeptide(L)' 'MPTVSPNSSLEHALEVMGRNKTRWVSVVEGEKLVGVLTLESLFKAYEREVSGKSANQGPSYDGDAV' A
#
# COMPACT_ATOMS: atom_id res chain seq x y z
N MET A 1 -7.10 -10.35 12.22
CA MET A 1 -6.73 -9.52 11.05
C MET A 1 -5.74 -8.48 11.54
N PRO A 2 -4.55 -8.33 10.93
CA PRO A 2 -3.53 -7.41 11.42
C PRO A 2 -3.97 -5.95 11.14
N THR A 3 -3.86 -5.11 12.16
CA THR A 3 -4.38 -3.74 12.15
C THR A 3 -3.35 -2.74 12.66
N VAL A 4 -3.45 -1.50 12.18
CA VAL A 4 -2.68 -0.34 12.66
C VAL A 4 -3.56 0.89 12.77
N SER A 5 -3.10 1.91 13.50
CA SER A 5 -3.75 3.24 13.53
C SER A 5 -3.38 4.04 12.28
N PRO A 6 -4.23 4.97 11.80
CA PRO A 6 -3.83 5.93 10.76
C PRO A 6 -2.62 6.79 11.16
N ASN A 7 -2.34 6.92 12.47
CA ASN A 7 -1.18 7.65 12.99
C ASN A 7 0.05 6.76 13.23
N SER A 8 -0.03 5.45 12.93
CA SER A 8 1.12 4.54 13.06
C SER A 8 2.20 4.87 12.02
N SER A 9 3.47 4.71 12.39
CA SER A 9 4.55 4.84 11.43
C SER A 9 4.53 3.73 10.39
N LEU A 10 5.15 4.00 9.25
CA LEU A 10 5.27 3.01 8.19
C LEU A 10 6.10 1.79 8.63
N GLU A 11 7.17 2.00 9.41
CA GLU A 11 7.97 0.87 9.91
C GLU A 11 7.13 -0.06 10.79
N HIS A 12 6.27 0.51 11.63
CA HIS A 12 5.39 -0.29 12.48
C HIS A 12 4.39 -1.10 11.64
N ALA A 13 3.82 -0.52 10.58
CA ALA A 13 2.93 -1.26 9.69
C ALA A 13 3.65 -2.43 9.00
N LEU A 14 4.87 -2.22 8.52
CA LEU A 14 5.71 -3.27 7.91
C LEU A 14 6.10 -4.36 8.92
N GLU A 15 6.39 -3.98 10.17
CA GLU A 15 6.65 -4.92 11.25
C GLU A 15 5.42 -5.80 11.54
N VAL A 16 4.24 -5.19 11.65
CA VAL A 16 2.97 -5.90 11.84
C VAL A 16 2.71 -6.87 10.67
N MET A 17 2.94 -6.43 9.43
CA MET A 17 2.86 -7.31 8.25
C MET A 17 3.78 -8.52 8.38
N GLY A 18 5.06 -8.28 8.72
CA GLY A 18 6.08 -9.32 8.86
C GLY A 18 5.76 -10.34 9.95
N ARG A 19 5.40 -9.87 11.15
CA ARG A 19 5.01 -10.72 12.28
C ARG A 19 3.80 -11.61 11.97
N ASN A 20 2.83 -11.07 11.22
CA ASN A 20 1.62 -11.78 10.83
C ASN A 20 1.75 -12.56 9.51
N LYS A 21 2.93 -12.55 8.87
CA LYS A 21 3.19 -13.19 7.57
C LYS A 21 2.18 -12.78 6.49
N THR A 22 1.78 -11.52 6.51
CA THR A 22 0.84 -10.94 5.54
C THR A 22 1.53 -9.83 4.74
N ARG A 23 0.89 -9.39 3.65
CA ARG A 23 1.34 -8.25 2.82
C ARG A 23 0.43 -7.03 2.93
N TRP A 24 -0.48 -7.04 3.89
CA TRP A 24 -1.48 -5.99 4.09
C TRP A 24 -1.86 -5.84 5.56
N VAL A 25 -2.31 -4.66 5.95
CA VAL A 25 -2.91 -4.37 7.26
C VAL A 25 -4.14 -3.50 7.08
N SER A 26 -5.11 -3.65 7.97
CA SER A 26 -6.24 -2.73 8.06
C SER A 26 -5.85 -1.49 8.85
N VAL A 27 -6.25 -0.32 8.37
CA VAL A 27 -6.08 0.94 9.07
C VAL A 27 -7.38 1.25 9.81
N VAL A 28 -7.32 1.32 11.14
CA VAL A 28 -8.49 1.44 12.02
C VAL A 28 -8.32 2.67 12.91
N GLU A 29 -9.36 3.49 12.98
CA GLU A 29 -9.45 4.64 13.88
C GLU A 29 -10.57 4.41 14.90
N GLY A 30 -10.21 4.23 16.17
CA GLY A 30 -11.16 3.75 17.19
C GLY A 30 -11.71 2.37 16.81
N GLU A 31 -13.02 2.30 16.58
CA GLU A 31 -13.71 1.07 16.16
C GLU A 31 -14.02 1.05 14.65
N LYS A 32 -13.59 2.07 13.91
CA LYS A 32 -13.93 2.24 12.50
C LYS A 32 -12.78 1.82 11.60
N LEU A 33 -13.06 0.91 10.66
CA LEU A 33 -12.17 0.64 9.53
C LEU A 33 -12.16 1.86 8.59
N VAL A 34 -11.00 2.50 8.45
CA VAL A 34 -10.83 3.71 7.61
C VAL A 34 -10.04 3.45 6.34
N GLY A 35 -9.34 2.32 6.24
CA GLY A 35 -8.62 1.96 5.02
C GLY A 35 -7.89 0.63 5.10
N VAL A 36 -7.17 0.32 4.02
CA VAL A 36 -6.29 -0.84 3.92
C VAL A 36 -4.96 -0.37 3.36
N LEU A 37 -3.87 -0.75 4.03
CA LEU A 37 -2.51 -0.53 3.55
C LEU A 37 -1.95 -1.85 3.04
N THR A 38 -1.49 -1.88 1.79
CA THR A 38 -0.82 -3.05 1.19
C THR A 38 0.62 -2.69 0.84
N LEU A 39 1.48 -3.71 0.78
CA LEU A 39 2.86 -3.54 0.34
C LEU A 39 2.93 -3.00 -1.11
N GLU A 40 1.99 -3.37 -1.97
CA GLU A 40 1.88 -2.86 -3.35
C GLU A 40 1.55 -1.36 -3.39
N SER A 41 0.63 -0.89 -2.55
CA SER A 41 0.30 0.54 -2.47
C SER A 41 1.50 1.38 -2.02
N LEU A 42 2.36 0.83 -1.16
CA LEU A 42 3.60 1.46 -0.73
C LEU A 42 4.59 1.58 -1.89
N PHE A 43 4.79 0.52 -2.68
CA PHE A 43 5.65 0.59 -3.87
C PHE A 43 5.13 1.59 -4.89
N LYS A 44 3.83 1.59 -5.18
CA LYS A 44 3.20 2.57 -6.08
C LYS A 44 3.37 4.01 -5.60
N ALA A 45 3.25 4.25 -4.30
CA ALA A 45 3.47 5.57 -3.71
C ALA A 45 4.94 5.99 -3.82
N TYR A 46 5.86 5.07 -3.50
CA TYR A 46 7.29 5.31 -3.61
C TYR A 46 7.73 5.59 -5.05
N GLU A 47 7.23 4.83 -6.04
CA GLU A 47 7.50 5.07 -7.46
C GLU A 47 7.02 6.45 -7.92
N ARG A 48 5.87 6.92 -7.43
CA ARG A 48 5.36 8.27 -7.72
C ARG A 48 6.26 9.34 -7.14
N GLU A 49 6.70 9.15 -5.89
CA GLU A 49 7.56 10.11 -5.19
C GLU A 49 8.96 10.19 -5.82
N VAL A 50 9.56 9.04 -6.13
CA VAL A 50 10.93 8.96 -6.67
C VAL A 50 10.98 9.29 -8.16
N SER A 51 9.94 8.97 -8.94
CA SER A 51 10.03 9.18 -10.39
C SER A 51 9.90 10.64 -10.80
N GLY A 52 9.35 11.54 -9.98
CA GLY A 52 9.16 12.95 -10.36
C GLY A 52 8.46 13.16 -11.72
N LYS A 53 7.78 12.13 -12.25
CA LYS A 53 7.18 12.17 -13.58
C LYS A 53 5.78 12.75 -13.48
N SER A 54 5.69 13.98 -13.98
CA SER A 54 4.50 14.61 -14.52
C SER A 54 3.53 13.58 -15.11
N ALA A 55 2.24 13.76 -14.83
CA ALA A 55 1.14 13.02 -15.40
C ALA A 55 1.37 12.67 -16.87
N ASN A 56 1.22 11.39 -17.22
CA ASN A 56 0.95 10.80 -18.54
C ASN A 56 1.84 9.58 -18.84
N GLN A 57 1.52 8.46 -18.18
CA GLN A 57 1.60 7.15 -18.82
C GLN A 57 0.65 6.24 -18.03
N GLY A 58 -0.56 6.07 -18.56
CA GLY A 58 -1.40 4.95 -18.18
C GLY A 58 -0.70 3.64 -18.55
N PRO A 59 -1.06 2.51 -17.93
CA PRO A 59 -0.44 1.23 -18.24
C PRO A 59 -0.61 0.93 -19.74
N SER A 60 0.50 0.70 -20.44
CA SER A 60 0.49 0.05 -21.76
C SER A 60 0.09 -1.40 -21.52
N TYR A 61 -1.09 -1.80 -22.01
CA TYR A 61 -1.46 -3.20 -22.14
C TYR A 61 -0.92 -3.70 -23.48
N ASP A 62 0.37 -4.00 -23.55
CA ASP A 62 0.94 -4.75 -24.66
C ASP A 62 0.79 -6.25 -24.37
N GLY A 63 0.00 -6.95 -25.20
CA GLY A 63 0.09 -8.41 -25.31
C GLY A 63 -1.25 -9.16 -25.35
N ASP A 64 -1.72 -9.39 -26.58
CA ASP A 64 -2.20 -10.68 -27.11
C ASP A 64 -3.43 -11.40 -26.48
N ALA A 65 -4.52 -11.46 -27.25
CA ALA A 65 -5.13 -12.70 -27.77
C ALA A 65 -6.63 -12.52 -28.09
N VAL A 66 -6.96 -12.34 -29.37
CA VAL A 66 -7.81 -13.22 -30.21
C VAL A 66 -7.75 -12.76 -31.67
#